data_AF-A0A2G2B8Q2-F1
#
_entry.id   AF-A0A2G2B8Q2-F1
#
_cell.length_a   1.000
_cell.length_b   1.000
_cell.length_c   1.000
_cell.angle_alpha   90.00
_cell.angle_beta   90.00
_cell.angle_gamma   90.00
#
_symmetry.space_group_name_H-M   'P 1'
#
loop_
_entity.id
_entity.type
_entity.pdbx_description
1 polymer ?
#
loop_
_entity_poly.entity_id
_entity_poly.type
_entity_poly.pdbx_seq_one_letter_code
_entity_poly.pdbx_strand_id
1 'polypeptide(L)'
;KALTRLGVDHLGLDGADRRYLGLIAENYGGGPVGIETLSAALSESRDSLEEVIEPYLLQQGLIQRTPRGRALAAKAWAHLGLNAPKQPGQSELFGK
;
A
#
# COMPACT_ATOMS: atom_id res chain seq x y z
N LYS A 1 15.11 -17.42 23.26
CA LYS A 1 13.86 -17.62 22.49
C LYS A 1 13.94 -16.68 21.30
N ALA A 2 14.33 -17.22 20.13
CA ALA A 2 14.53 -16.46 18.90
C ALA A 2 13.23 -15.70 18.57
N LEU A 3 13.30 -14.38 18.44
CA LEU A 3 12.19 -13.58 17.92
C LEU A 3 11.93 -14.07 16.51
N THR A 4 10.91 -14.91 16.40
CA THR A 4 10.44 -15.57 15.20
C THR A 4 10.37 -14.55 14.07
N ARG A 5 11.26 -14.72 13.09
CA ARG A 5 11.17 -14.18 11.73
C ARG A 5 10.79 -12.70 11.70
N LEU A 6 11.80 -11.84 11.61
CA LEU A 6 11.70 -10.49 11.02
C LEU A 6 10.55 -10.52 10.02
N GLY A 7 9.43 -9.88 10.36
CA GLY A 7 8.16 -9.90 9.62
C GLY A 7 8.25 -9.10 8.33
N VAL A 8 9.41 -9.19 7.68
CA VAL A 8 9.87 -8.47 6.51
C VAL A 8 9.53 -9.33 5.32
N ASP A 9 8.72 -8.81 4.40
CA ASP A 9 8.31 -9.57 3.22
C ASP A 9 9.48 -9.66 2.23
N HIS A 10 9.32 -10.39 1.13
CA HIS A 10 10.32 -10.44 0.06
C HIS A 10 10.65 -9.05 -0.51
N LEU A 11 9.74 -8.08 -0.35
CA LEU A 11 9.96 -6.68 -0.74
C LEU A 11 10.65 -5.83 0.33
N GLY A 12 10.97 -6.35 1.51
CA GLY A 12 11.50 -5.53 2.61
C GLY A 12 10.43 -4.85 3.47
N LEU A 13 9.15 -5.16 3.25
CA LEU A 13 8.02 -4.56 3.94
C LEU A 13 7.83 -5.14 5.34
N ASP A 14 7.78 -4.27 6.34
CA ASP A 14 7.51 -4.67 7.71
C ASP A 14 6.01 -4.91 7.95
N GLY A 15 5.63 -5.35 9.16
CA GLY A 15 4.24 -5.61 9.51
C GLY A 15 3.35 -4.36 9.40
N ALA A 16 3.88 -3.17 9.67
CA ALA A 16 3.15 -1.90 9.52
C ALA A 16 2.78 -1.63 8.06
N ASP A 17 3.74 -1.78 7.14
CA ASP A 17 3.54 -1.57 5.70
C ASP A 17 2.49 -2.53 5.13
N ARG A 18 2.58 -3.81 5.51
CA ARG A 18 1.61 -4.82 5.06
C ARG A 18 0.22 -4.53 5.56
N ARG A 19 0.07 -4.09 6.82
CA ARG A 19 -1.22 -3.67 7.38
C ARG A 19 -1.77 -2.47 6.62
N TYR A 20 -0.93 -1.49 6.29
CA TYR A 20 -1.34 -0.33 5.49
C TYR A 20 -1.87 -0.75 4.12
N LEU A 21 -1.13 -1.59 3.38
CA LEU A 21 -1.53 -2.07 2.05
C LEU A 21 -2.77 -2.96 2.12
N GLY A 22 -2.81 -3.91 3.05
CA GLY A 22 -3.94 -4.82 3.27
C GLY A 22 -5.20 -4.06 3.63
N LEU A 23 -5.12 -3.05 4.50
CA LEU A 23 -6.26 -2.22 4.86
C LEU A 23 -6.89 -1.57 3.63
N ILE A 24 -6.09 -0.96 2.74
CA ILE A 24 -6.59 -0.32 1.51
C ILE A 24 -7.17 -1.36 0.53
N ALA A 25 -6.54 -2.52 0.41
CA ALA A 25 -6.99 -3.57 -0.51
C ALA A 25 -8.31 -4.19 -0.05
N GLU A 26 -8.37 -4.63 1.20
CA GLU A 26 -9.48 -5.41 1.74
C GLU A 26 -10.68 -4.53 2.13
N ASN A 27 -10.45 -3.37 2.75
CA ASN A 27 -11.54 -2.52 3.23
C ASN A 27 -12.04 -1.55 2.16
N TYR A 28 -11.15 -1.10 1.27
CA TYR A 28 -11.46 -0.05 0.30
C TYR A 28 -11.30 -0.51 -1.14
N GLY A 29 -11.02 -1.80 -1.40
CA GLY A 29 -10.92 -2.33 -2.75
C GLY A 29 -9.86 -1.66 -3.62
N GLY A 30 -8.80 -1.09 -3.02
CA GLY A 30 -7.77 -0.33 -3.73
C GLY A 30 -7.79 1.17 -3.57
N GLY A 31 -8.76 1.73 -2.84
CA GLY A 31 -8.90 3.16 -2.59
C GLY A 31 -9.75 3.89 -3.65
N PRO A 32 -9.76 5.25 -3.66
CA PRO A 32 -8.92 6.16 -2.86
C PRO A 32 -9.38 6.32 -1.40
N VAL A 33 -8.41 6.33 -0.46
CA VAL A 33 -8.64 6.46 0.99
C VAL A 33 -7.94 7.69 1.56
N GLY A 34 -8.61 8.45 2.42
CA GLY A 34 -8.01 9.59 3.12
C GLY A 34 -6.98 9.16 4.17
N ILE A 35 -5.94 9.98 4.40
CA ILE A 35 -4.92 9.67 5.42
C ILE A 35 -5.49 9.61 6.83
N GLU A 36 -6.48 10.46 7.12
CA GLU A 36 -7.20 10.49 8.40
C GLU A 36 -7.86 9.13 8.68
N THR A 37 -8.43 8.52 7.65
CA THR A 37 -9.08 7.20 7.74
C THR A 37 -8.07 6.09 7.96
N LEU A 38 -6.93 6.14 7.27
CA LEU A 38 -5.84 5.18 7.45
C LEU A 38 -5.22 5.30 8.84
N SER A 39 -5.00 6.53 9.30
CA SER A 39 -4.51 6.84 10.64
C SER A 39 -5.43 6.26 11.72
N ALA A 40 -6.75 6.51 11.61
CA ALA A 40 -7.74 5.97 12.54
C ALA A 40 -7.79 4.43 12.52
N ALA A 41 -7.75 3.81 11.34
CA ALA A 41 -7.84 2.36 11.21
C ALA A 41 -6.56 1.62 11.64
N LEU A 42 -5.39 2.22 11.43
CA LEU A 42 -4.10 1.64 11.84
C LEU A 42 -3.71 2.00 13.28
N SER A 43 -4.46 2.90 13.93
CA SER A 43 -4.11 3.48 15.24
C SER A 43 -2.72 4.13 15.24
N GLU A 44 -2.32 4.68 14.09
CA GLU A 44 -1.03 5.32 13.86
C GLU A 44 -1.24 6.80 13.53
N SER A 45 -0.31 7.67 13.88
CA SER A 45 -0.41 9.10 13.54
C SER A 45 -0.24 9.33 12.03
N ARG A 46 -1.01 10.27 11.47
CA ARG A 46 -0.90 10.66 10.05
C ARG A 46 0.55 11.00 9.65
N ASP A 47 1.29 11.68 10.52
CA ASP A 47 2.65 12.13 10.22
C ASP A 47 3.61 10.94 10.19
N SER A 48 3.41 9.94 11.06
CA SER A 48 4.14 8.66 11.01
C SER A 48 3.91 7.96 9.67
N LEU A 49 2.65 7.88 9.21
CA LEU A 49 2.34 7.29 7.92
C LEU A 49 2.98 8.08 6.77
N GLU A 50 2.87 9.40 6.74
CA GLU A 50 3.33 10.24 5.64
C GLU A 50 4.85 10.43 5.57
N GLU A 51 5.53 10.44 6.71
CA GLU A 51 6.98 10.70 6.81
C GLU A 51 7.82 9.43 6.93
N VAL A 52 7.25 8.33 7.44
CA VAL A 52 7.99 7.08 7.67
C VAL A 52 7.59 5.99 6.67
N ILE A 53 6.29 5.74 6.50
CA ILE A 53 5.79 4.57 5.75
C ILE A 53 5.61 4.88 4.25
N GLU A 54 4.88 5.96 3.93
CA GLU A 54 4.56 6.33 2.56
C GLU A 54 5.79 6.54 1.65
N PRO A 55 6.92 7.14 2.09
CA PRO A 55 8.08 7.32 1.22
C PRO A 55 8.59 6.01 0.63
N TYR A 56 8.63 4.96 1.45
CA TYR A 56 9.07 3.64 1.01
C TYR A 56 8.06 2.99 0.06
N LEU A 57 6.77 3.04 0.40
CA LEU A 57 5.70 2.47 -0.41
C LEU A 57 5.54 3.16 -1.77
N LEU A 58 5.72 4.49 -1.80
CA LEU A 58 5.73 5.30 -3.03
C LEU A 58 6.94 4.96 -3.88
N GLN A 59 8.13 4.88 -3.28
CA GLN A 59 9.36 4.53 -3.99
C GLN A 59 9.30 3.12 -4.59
N GLN A 60 8.70 2.16 -3.89
CA GLN A 60 8.48 0.81 -4.40
C GLN A 60 7.37 0.73 -5.45
N GLY A 61 6.58 1.79 -5.64
CA GLY A 61 5.45 1.83 -6.56
C GLY A 61 4.29 0.94 -6.10
N LEU A 62 4.10 0.80 -4.78
CA LEU A 62 3.02 0.02 -4.17
C LEU A 62 1.76 0.87 -3.93
N ILE A 63 1.94 2.15 -3.64
CA ILE A 63 0.84 3.10 -3.45
C ILE A 63 0.99 4.29 -4.40
N GLN A 64 -0.11 5.01 -4.63
CA GLN A 64 -0.15 6.26 -5.37
C GLN A 64 -0.92 7.31 -4.59
N ARG A 65 -0.33 8.50 -4.47
CA ARG A 65 -1.02 9.69 -3.96
C ARG A 65 -1.90 10.27 -5.07
N THR A 66 -3.18 10.44 -4.78
CA THR A 66 -4.17 11.06 -5.67
C THR A 66 -4.82 12.25 -4.96
N PRO A 67 -5.45 13.19 -5.69
CA PRO A 67 -6.19 14.30 -5.07
C PRO A 67 -7.33 13.85 -4.15
N ARG A 68 -7.84 12.62 -4.35
CA ARG A 68 -8.92 12.03 -3.55
C ARG A 68 -8.42 11.19 -2.37
N GLY A 69 -7.11 10.96 -2.26
CA GLY A 69 -6.53 10.09 -1.22
C GLY A 69 -5.47 9.14 -1.78
N ARG A 70 -5.19 8.07 -1.03
CA ARG A 70 -4.20 7.05 -1.37
C ARG A 70 -4.88 5.88 -2.05
N ALA A 71 -4.33 5.45 -3.17
CA ALA A 71 -4.78 4.29 -3.93
C ALA A 71 -3.66 3.26 -4.04
N LEU A 72 -4.01 1.98 -4.11
CA LEU A 72 -3.04 0.92 -4.36
C LEU A 72 -2.66 0.90 -5.83
N ALA A 73 -1.36 0.78 -6.09
CA ALA A 73 -0.84 0.50 -7.41
C ALA A 73 -1.00 -0.99 -7.76
N ALA A 74 -0.98 -1.30 -9.05
CA ALA A 74 -1.06 -2.68 -9.54
C ALA A 74 -0.02 -3.62 -8.91
N LYS A 75 1.18 -3.11 -8.60
CA LYS A 75 2.24 -3.88 -7.94
C LYS A 75 1.87 -4.30 -6.52
N ALA A 76 1.13 -3.49 -5.77
CA ALA A 76 0.68 -3.85 -4.43
C ALA A 76 -0.36 -4.97 -4.46
N TRP A 77 -1.27 -4.95 -5.44
CA TRP A 77 -2.21 -6.05 -5.64
C TRP A 77 -1.50 -7.37 -5.92
N ALA A 78 -0.54 -7.37 -6.84
CA ALA A 78 0.27 -8.54 -7.14
C ALA A 78 1.06 -9.02 -5.91
N HIS A 79 1.59 -8.08 -5.11
CA HIS A 79 2.30 -8.40 -3.87
C HIS A 79 1.40 -9.04 -2.81
N LEU A 80 0.17 -8.53 -2.66
CA LEU A 80 -0.83 -9.09 -1.75
C LEU A 80 -1.42 -10.42 -2.24
N GLY A 81 -1.07 -10.86 -3.45
CA GLY A 81 -1.66 -12.04 -4.08
C GLY A 81 -3.13 -11.85 -4.46
N LEU A 82 -3.59 -10.59 -4.54
CA LEU A 82 -4.96 -10.23 -4.84
C LEU A 82 -5.08 -9.83 -6.31
N ASN A 83 -6.22 -10.16 -6.92
CA ASN A 83 -6.52 -9.72 -8.29
C ASN A 83 -6.81 -8.23 -8.29
N ALA A 84 -5.91 -7.45 -8.90
CA ALA A 84 -6.15 -6.03 -9.13
C ALA A 84 -7.47 -5.85 -9.89
N PRO A 85 -8.36 -4.92 -9.47
CA PRO A 85 -9.47 -4.52 -10.32
C PRO A 85 -8.87 -3.98 -11.62
N LYS A 86 -9.33 -4.48 -12.78
CA LYS A 86 -8.87 -4.03 -14.10
C LYS A 86 -9.04 -2.50 -14.16
N GLN A 87 -7.97 -1.75 -13.99
CA GLN A 87 -8.02 -0.31 -14.19
C GLN A 87 -8.31 -0.06 -15.68
N PRO A 88 -9.39 0.65 -16.04
CA PRO A 88 -9.63 1.04 -17.41
C PRO A 88 -8.62 2.14 -17.76
N GLY A 89 -7.43 1.78 -18.23
CA GLY A 89 -6.47 2.76 -18.76
C GLY A 89 -4.97 2.45 -18.66
N GLN A 90 -4.53 1.36 -18.02
CA GLN A 90 -3.10 1.02 -17.97
C GLN A 90 -2.75 -0.21 -18.83
N SER A 91 -3.05 -0.10 -20.12
CA SER A 91 -2.60 -1.06 -21.12
C SER A 91 -2.14 -0.31 -22.37
N GLU A 92 -1.03 0.45 -22.29
CA GLU A 92 -0.34 0.95 -23.51
C GLU A 92 1.05 1.61 -23.33
N LEU A 93 1.79 1.43 -22.22
CA LEU A 93 3.04 2.17 -22.01
C LEU A 93 4.35 1.37 -21.88
N PHE A 94 4.33 0.04 -22.00
CA PHE A 94 5.56 -0.75 -22.17
C PHE A 94 5.48 -1.60 -23.44
N GLY A 95 5.53 -0.91 -24.57
CA GLY A 95 5.84 -1.50 -25.87
C GLY A 95 7.07 -0.83 -26.45
N LYS A 96 8.24 -1.44 -26.26
CA LYS A 96 9.36 -1.53 -27.21
C LYS A 96 10.51 -2.33 -26.61
#